data_AF-A0A2P2L0A4-F1
#
_entry.id   AF-A0A2P2L0A4-F1
#
_cell.length_a   1.000
_cell.length_b   1.000
_cell.length_c   1.000
_cell.angle_alpha   90.00
_cell.angle_beta   90.00
_cell.angle_gamma   90.00
#
_symmetry.space_group_name_H-M   'P 1'
#
loop_
_entity.id
_entity.type
_entity.pdbx_description
1 polymer ?
#
loop_
_entity_poly.entity_id
_entity_poly.type
_entity_poly.pdbx_seq_one_letter_code
_entity_poly.pdbx_strand_id
1 'polypeptide(L)'
;MGKKKSKSSRKGKKEWRANISSQDMDDFIEKSTKDALSGGSLSHLPNDSLFFLDTSKDLSVKRKIEKHREKVLRCDSLLQRNPFVRAVPSSSLKKSKTKKHKKLPHPKDASEDAPVSDHSGLVDLWENEGECDKKTTKISKPSVIPAVEVEPPGCSFNPSFEAHQDSLAQAVAEEMHKVYQNELGPQTVPLMVPGKPIDEEDMYFLEADNGTDDDVNEENQEDDTAYEKRLAFF
;
A
#
# COMPACT_ATOMS: atom_id res chain seq x y z
N MET A 1 2.82 -37.41 -12.07
CA MET A 1 2.15 -38.65 -11.64
C MET A 1 1.03 -38.31 -10.66
N GLY A 2 -0.16 -37.99 -11.13
CA GLY A 2 -1.30 -37.68 -10.26
C GLY A 2 -1.86 -38.97 -9.66
N LYS A 3 -1.83 -39.11 -8.32
CA LYS A 3 -2.48 -40.23 -7.64
C LYS A 3 -3.98 -40.15 -7.92
N LYS A 4 -4.54 -41.14 -8.61
CA LYS A 4 -5.99 -41.26 -8.80
C LYS A 4 -6.62 -41.44 -7.41
N LYS A 5 -7.39 -40.45 -6.95
CA LYS A 5 -8.18 -40.58 -5.71
C LYS A 5 -9.08 -41.80 -5.84
N SER A 6 -9.06 -42.69 -4.86
CA SER A 6 -9.96 -43.85 -4.83
C SER A 6 -11.39 -43.34 -4.85
N LYS A 7 -12.22 -43.86 -5.77
CA LYS A 7 -13.64 -43.51 -5.80
C LYS A 7 -14.29 -44.07 -4.54
N SER A 8 -14.56 -43.22 -3.55
CA SER A 8 -15.34 -43.62 -2.38
C SER A 8 -16.79 -43.89 -2.79
N SER A 9 -17.42 -44.86 -2.12
CA SER A 9 -18.82 -45.22 -2.37
C SER A 9 -19.73 -44.01 -2.17
N ARG A 10 -20.75 -43.89 -3.03
CA ARG A 10 -21.79 -42.85 -2.94
C ARG A 10 -23.17 -43.48 -2.72
N LYS A 11 -23.20 -44.71 -2.21
CA LYS A 11 -24.44 -45.48 -2.12
C LYS A 11 -25.14 -45.17 -0.79
N GLY A 12 -25.90 -44.09 -0.81
CA GLY A 12 -26.74 -43.67 0.31
C GLY A 12 -26.49 -42.24 0.75
N LYS A 13 -27.43 -41.68 1.52
CA LYS A 13 -27.45 -40.25 1.88
C LYS A 13 -26.26 -39.83 2.75
N LYS A 14 -25.82 -40.70 3.67
CA LYS A 14 -24.71 -40.41 4.60
C LYS A 14 -23.38 -40.36 3.86
N GLU A 15 -23.16 -41.29 2.93
CA GLU A 15 -21.97 -41.32 2.09
C GLU A 15 -21.94 -40.18 1.08
N TRP A 16 -23.10 -39.81 0.51
CA TRP A 16 -23.19 -38.68 -0.42
C TRP A 16 -22.76 -37.35 0.23
N ARG A 17 -23.17 -37.10 1.47
CA ARG A 17 -22.77 -35.91 2.22
C ARG A 17 -21.29 -35.90 2.62
N ALA A 18 -20.72 -37.07 2.92
CA ALA A 18 -19.31 -37.17 3.33
C ALA A 18 -18.33 -37.18 2.16
N ASN A 19 -18.75 -37.67 0.98
CA ASN A 19 -17.87 -37.88 -0.17
C ASN A 19 -18.05 -36.84 -1.29
N ILE A 20 -18.99 -35.91 -1.15
CA ILE A 20 -19.07 -34.71 -2.01
C ILE A 20 -18.38 -33.59 -1.26
N SER A 21 -17.24 -33.19 -1.77
CA SER A 21 -16.51 -32.04 -1.25
C SER A 21 -17.00 -30.77 -1.94
N SER A 22 -17.28 -29.73 -1.15
CA SER A 22 -17.46 -28.35 -1.65
C SER A 22 -16.14 -27.64 -1.91
N GLN A 23 -15.01 -28.24 -1.52
CA GLN A 23 -13.70 -27.58 -1.53
C GLN A 23 -13.30 -27.05 -2.91
N ASP A 24 -13.74 -27.67 -4.00
CA ASP A 24 -13.45 -27.16 -5.35
C ASP A 24 -14.15 -25.82 -5.63
N MET A 25 -15.35 -25.64 -5.08
CA MET A 25 -16.08 -24.37 -5.16
C MET A 25 -15.46 -23.33 -4.24
N ASP A 26 -15.12 -23.72 -3.01
CA ASP A 26 -14.47 -22.84 -2.03
C ASP A 26 -13.11 -22.37 -2.56
N ASP A 27 -12.30 -23.29 -3.09
CA ASP A 27 -11.02 -23.00 -3.74
C ASP A 27 -11.18 -22.06 -4.94
N PHE A 28 -12.25 -22.22 -5.74
CA PHE A 28 -12.52 -21.38 -6.89
C PHE A 28 -12.88 -19.95 -6.46
N ILE A 29 -13.76 -19.80 -5.46
CA ILE A 29 -14.14 -18.49 -4.92
C ILE A 29 -12.90 -17.80 -4.33
N GLU A 30 -12.13 -18.51 -3.51
CA GLU A 30 -10.90 -17.97 -2.93
C GLU A 30 -9.90 -17.54 -3.99
N LYS A 31 -9.72 -18.33 -5.06
CA LYS A 31 -8.85 -17.97 -6.18
C LYS A 31 -9.38 -16.74 -6.89
N SER A 32 -10.68 -16.67 -7.16
CA SER A 32 -11.32 -15.52 -7.79
C SER A 32 -11.15 -14.24 -6.96
N THR A 33 -11.30 -14.30 -5.64
CA THR A 33 -11.06 -13.16 -4.76
C THR A 33 -9.60 -12.72 -4.77
N LYS A 34 -8.66 -13.67 -4.68
CA LYS A 34 -7.22 -13.36 -4.76
C LYS A 34 -6.84 -12.77 -6.12
N ASP A 35 -7.44 -13.28 -7.18
CA ASP A 35 -7.25 -12.80 -8.54
C ASP A 35 -7.72 -11.36 -8.71
N ALA A 36 -8.94 -11.05 -8.24
CA ALA A 36 -9.49 -9.70 -8.25
C ALA A 36 -8.62 -8.70 -7.47
N LEU A 37 -8.08 -9.11 -6.31
CA LEU A 37 -7.16 -8.27 -5.52
C LEU A 37 -5.79 -8.09 -6.20
N SER A 38 -5.33 -9.09 -6.95
CA SER A 38 -4.02 -9.07 -7.62
C SER A 38 -4.06 -8.48 -9.03
N GLY A 39 -5.22 -8.01 -9.51
CA GLY A 39 -5.37 -7.41 -10.84
C GLY A 39 -5.71 -8.39 -11.97
N GLY A 40 -6.20 -9.59 -11.65
CA GLY A 40 -6.69 -10.58 -12.60
C GLY A 40 -5.70 -11.70 -12.96
N SER A 41 -6.20 -12.71 -13.67
CA SER A 41 -5.46 -13.96 -13.88
C SER A 41 -4.32 -13.80 -14.86
N LEU A 42 -3.09 -13.92 -14.36
CA LEU A 42 -1.86 -13.95 -15.14
C LEU A 42 -1.86 -15.00 -16.26
N SER A 43 -2.69 -16.05 -16.14
CA SER A 43 -2.83 -17.08 -17.17
C SER A 43 -3.53 -16.60 -18.45
N HIS A 44 -4.32 -15.51 -18.36
CA HIS A 44 -5.05 -14.96 -19.49
C HIS A 44 -4.24 -13.90 -20.25
N LEU A 45 -3.27 -13.27 -19.59
CA LEU A 45 -2.44 -12.24 -20.22
C LEU A 45 -1.40 -12.86 -21.16
N PRO A 46 -1.15 -12.27 -22.34
CA PRO A 46 -0.10 -12.72 -23.23
C PRO A 46 1.28 -12.49 -22.59
N ASN A 47 2.21 -13.42 -22.84
CA ASN A 47 3.57 -13.36 -22.29
C ASN A 47 4.30 -12.05 -22.64
N ASP A 48 4.03 -11.48 -23.81
CA ASP A 48 4.64 -10.22 -24.28
C ASP A 48 4.23 -9.01 -23.41
N SER A 49 3.08 -9.08 -22.73
CA SER A 49 2.66 -8.06 -21.76
C SER A 49 3.20 -8.32 -20.36
N LEU A 50 3.45 -9.59 -20.02
CA LEU A 50 3.95 -9.98 -18.70
C LEU A 50 5.46 -9.78 -18.58
N PHE A 51 6.19 -9.99 -19.68
CA PHE A 51 7.64 -9.99 -19.70
C PHE A 51 8.17 -9.11 -20.82
N PHE A 52 9.13 -8.27 -20.47
CA PHE A 52 9.95 -7.56 -21.44
C PHE A 52 11.32 -8.23 -21.53
N LEU A 53 11.73 -8.62 -22.74
CA LEU A 53 13.07 -9.11 -23.00
C LEU A 53 14.00 -7.92 -23.27
N ASP A 54 14.63 -7.42 -22.21
CA ASP A 54 15.67 -6.42 -22.35
C ASP A 54 16.94 -7.06 -22.93
N THR A 55 17.16 -6.84 -24.22
CA THR A 55 18.37 -7.27 -24.94
C THR A 55 19.50 -6.25 -24.88
N SER A 56 19.27 -5.11 -24.21
CA SER A 56 20.29 -4.07 -24.08
C SER A 56 21.43 -4.57 -23.17
N LYS A 57 22.66 -4.54 -23.71
CA LYS A 57 23.86 -4.84 -22.94
C LYS A 57 24.35 -3.54 -22.33
N ASP A 58 23.81 -3.17 -21.17
CA ASP A 58 24.33 -2.00 -20.46
C ASP A 58 25.75 -2.26 -19.95
N LEU A 59 26.72 -1.76 -20.72
CA LEU A 59 28.14 -1.91 -20.43
C LEU A 59 28.52 -1.22 -19.10
N SER A 60 27.75 -0.23 -18.65
CA SER A 60 28.03 0.50 -17.41
C SER A 60 27.70 -0.36 -16.17
N VAL A 61 26.54 -1.02 -16.17
CA VAL A 61 26.12 -1.97 -15.14
C VAL A 61 27.02 -3.20 -15.15
N LYS A 62 27.35 -3.74 -16.33
CA LYS A 62 28.30 -4.85 -16.45
C LYS A 62 29.65 -4.51 -15.83
N ARG A 63 30.20 -3.32 -16.09
CA ARG A 63 31.46 -2.86 -15.48
C ARG A 63 31.34 -2.68 -13.97
N LYS A 64 30.20 -2.24 -13.43
CA LYS A 64 29.99 -2.14 -11.98
C LYS A 64 29.96 -3.53 -11.33
N ILE A 65 29.23 -4.49 -11.93
CA ILE A 65 29.17 -5.87 -11.46
C ILE A 65 30.56 -6.53 -11.54
N GLU A 66 31.30 -6.32 -12.64
CA GLU A 66 32.70 -6.75 -12.82
C GLU A 66 33.61 -6.23 -11.70
N LYS A 67 33.54 -4.93 -11.40
CA LYS A 67 34.33 -4.33 -10.31
C LYS A 67 33.95 -4.86 -8.93
N HIS A 68 32.67 -5.20 -8.71
CA HIS A 68 32.22 -5.77 -7.45
C HIS A 68 32.57 -7.25 -7.30
N ARG A 69 32.59 -8.03 -8.40
CA ARG A 69 33.05 -9.43 -8.35
C ARG A 69 34.56 -9.57 -8.19
N GLU A 70 35.33 -8.61 -8.71
CA GLU A 70 36.79 -8.53 -8.49
C GLU A 70 37.14 -8.18 -7.05
N LYS A 71 36.27 -7.44 -6.36
CA LYS A 71 36.41 -7.13 -4.93
C LYS A 71 35.97 -8.34 -4.11
N VAL A 72 36.94 -9.18 -3.78
CA VAL A 72 36.78 -10.27 -2.81
C VAL A 72 36.30 -9.69 -1.46
N LEU A 73 35.31 -10.34 -0.84
CA LEU A 73 34.78 -9.91 0.45
C LEU A 73 35.90 -9.83 1.50
N ARG A 74 35.78 -8.91 2.46
CA ARG A 74 36.81 -8.68 3.49
C ARG A 74 37.16 -9.96 4.24
N CYS A 75 36.17 -10.78 4.59
CA CYS A 75 36.34 -12.07 5.24
C CYS A 75 37.09 -13.07 4.35
N ASP A 76 36.76 -13.15 3.07
CA ASP A 76 37.41 -14.05 2.12
C ASP A 76 38.85 -13.59 1.80
N SER A 77 39.08 -12.28 1.74
CA SER A 77 40.40 -11.67 1.56
C SER A 77 41.32 -11.97 2.74
N LEU A 78 40.79 -12.03 3.97
CA LEU A 78 41.54 -12.44 5.17
C LEU A 78 41.90 -13.93 5.16
N LEU A 79 41.14 -14.76 4.43
CA LEU A 79 41.39 -16.19 4.27
C LEU A 79 42.29 -16.52 3.06
N GLN A 80 42.54 -15.56 2.18
CA GLN A 80 43.47 -15.72 1.06
C GLN A 80 44.90 -15.94 1.59
N ARG A 81 45.63 -16.86 0.95
CA ARG A 81 47.00 -17.21 1.35
C ARG A 81 47.93 -16.00 1.17
N ASN A 82 48.53 -15.55 2.26
CA ASN A 82 49.50 -14.46 2.25
C ASN A 82 50.76 -14.87 1.45
N PRO A 83 51.09 -14.21 0.33
CA PRO A 83 52.24 -14.58 -0.51
C PRO A 83 53.59 -14.30 0.17
N PHE A 84 53.62 -13.43 1.18
CA PHE A 84 54.85 -13.08 1.91
C PHE A 84 55.21 -14.07 3.02
N VAL A 85 54.33 -15.03 3.32
CA VAL A 85 54.57 -16.07 4.33
C VAL A 85 54.62 -17.41 3.63
N ARG A 86 55.81 -18.05 3.59
CA ARG A 86 55.93 -19.44 3.12
C ARG A 86 55.16 -20.34 4.07
N ALA A 87 54.31 -21.19 3.51
CA ALA A 87 53.59 -22.20 4.29
C ALA A 87 54.62 -23.09 5.00
N VAL A 88 54.54 -23.14 6.33
CA VAL A 88 55.39 -24.01 7.13
C VAL A 88 54.90 -25.45 6.91
N PRO A 89 55.78 -26.37 6.45
CA PRO A 89 55.40 -27.77 6.32
C PRO A 89 55.03 -28.30 7.71
N SER A 90 53.78 -28.75 7.88
CA SER A 90 53.35 -29.34 9.14
C SER A 90 54.14 -30.64 9.36
N SER A 91 54.85 -30.72 10.49
CA SER A 91 55.77 -31.81 10.83
C SER A 91 55.08 -33.12 11.23
N SER A 92 53.78 -33.29 10.95
CA SER A 92 53.09 -34.54 11.22
C SER A 92 52.00 -34.87 10.19
N LEU A 93 52.39 -35.60 9.14
CA LEU A 93 51.46 -36.52 8.47
C LEU A 93 51.91 -37.95 8.72
N LYS A 94 51.46 -38.52 9.84
CA LYS A 94 51.19 -39.96 9.88
C LYS A 94 49.95 -40.19 9.03
N LYS A 95 50.09 -40.92 7.92
CA LYS A 95 48.99 -41.37 7.05
C LYS A 95 47.97 -42.15 7.87
N SER A 96 46.83 -41.54 8.22
CA SER A 96 45.66 -42.30 8.66
C SER A 96 44.79 -42.60 7.46
N LYS A 97 44.55 -43.90 7.24
CA LYS A 97 43.73 -44.41 6.16
C LYS A 97 42.28 -43.96 6.32
N THR A 98 41.67 -43.69 5.18
CA THR A 98 40.24 -43.60 4.93
C THR A 98 39.39 -44.49 5.85
N LYS A 99 38.54 -43.87 6.68
CA LYS A 99 37.34 -44.49 7.23
C LYS A 99 36.16 -43.55 7.04
N LYS A 100 35.12 -44.09 6.41
CA LYS A 100 33.83 -43.44 6.15
C LYS A 100 33.14 -43.11 7.47
N HIS A 101 32.69 -41.87 7.63
CA HIS A 101 31.69 -41.47 8.62
C HIS A 101 30.46 -41.03 7.80
N LYS A 102 29.40 -41.85 7.66
CA LYS A 102 28.25 -42.02 8.56
C LYS A 102 27.77 -40.68 9.15
N LYS A 103 26.60 -40.25 8.68
CA LYS A 103 25.85 -39.04 9.05
C LYS A 103 25.73 -38.89 10.57
N LEU A 104 25.91 -37.66 11.06
CA LEU A 104 25.50 -37.24 12.41
C LEU A 104 24.15 -36.47 12.33
N PRO A 105 23.30 -36.59 13.37
CA PRO A 105 21.92 -36.10 13.38
C PRO A 105 21.80 -34.62 13.81
N HIS A 106 20.65 -34.03 13.50
CA HIS A 106 20.18 -32.73 13.99
C HIS A 106 20.22 -32.65 15.54
N PRO A 107 20.56 -31.49 16.14
CA PRO A 107 20.19 -31.22 17.51
C PRO A 107 18.69 -30.91 17.60
N LYS A 108 18.03 -31.55 18.55
CA LYS A 108 16.65 -31.31 18.95
C LYS A 108 16.58 -30.25 20.04
N ASP A 109 15.47 -29.53 20.00
CA ASP A 109 14.91 -28.61 20.97
C ASP A 109 14.54 -29.25 22.33
N ALA A 110 14.16 -28.36 23.26
CA ALA A 110 13.57 -28.53 24.61
C ALA A 110 14.60 -28.68 25.75
N SER A 111 14.46 -28.07 26.92
CA SER A 111 13.39 -27.29 27.62
C SER A 111 14.09 -26.51 28.75
N GLU A 112 13.52 -25.47 29.37
CA GLU A 112 12.73 -25.61 30.60
C GLU A 112 12.14 -24.26 31.06
N ASP A 113 11.01 -24.40 31.75
CA ASP A 113 10.00 -23.44 32.14
C ASP A 113 10.32 -22.61 33.40
N ALA A 114 9.76 -21.38 33.44
CA ALA A 114 9.21 -20.62 34.59
C ALA A 114 10.19 -20.09 35.70
N PRO A 115 9.86 -18.99 36.44
CA PRO A 115 8.54 -18.44 36.73
C PRO A 115 8.31 -16.93 36.44
N VAL A 116 7.03 -16.60 36.39
CA VAL A 116 6.39 -15.30 36.19
C VAL A 116 6.57 -14.41 37.42
N SER A 117 7.04 -13.18 37.20
CA SER A 117 7.07 -12.03 38.13
C SER A 117 7.48 -10.82 37.27
N ASP A 118 6.88 -9.63 37.28
CA ASP A 118 5.75 -9.05 37.99
C ASP A 118 5.16 -7.98 37.04
N HIS A 119 3.83 -7.92 36.97
CA HIS A 119 2.98 -6.81 36.49
C HIS A 119 3.64 -5.76 35.58
N SER A 120 3.86 -6.10 34.31
CA SER A 120 3.96 -5.08 33.25
C SER A 120 2.60 -4.39 33.17
N GLY A 121 2.57 -3.08 33.39
CA GLY A 121 1.37 -2.23 33.39
C GLY A 121 0.60 -2.27 32.09
N LEU A 122 -0.21 -3.31 31.89
CA LEU A 122 -1.35 -3.29 31.00
C LEU A 122 -2.50 -2.74 31.83
N VAL A 123 -2.59 -1.41 31.88
CA VAL A 123 -3.83 -0.75 32.31
C VAL A 123 -4.88 -1.20 31.32
N ASP A 124 -5.88 -1.90 31.80
CA ASP A 124 -7.07 -2.21 31.02
C ASP A 124 -7.71 -0.88 30.63
N LEU A 125 -7.61 -0.53 29.34
CA LEU A 125 -8.13 0.72 28.81
C LEU A 125 -9.66 0.70 28.69
N TRP A 126 -10.29 -0.44 28.97
CA TRP A 126 -11.71 -0.69 28.75
C TRP A 126 -12.48 -1.11 30.03
N GLU A 127 -11.81 -1.56 31.08
CA GLU A 127 -12.41 -1.61 32.43
C GLU A 127 -12.31 -0.23 33.08
N ASN A 128 -13.33 0.61 32.94
CA ASN A 128 -13.63 1.68 33.88
C ASN A 128 -15.06 2.21 33.63
N GLU A 129 -16.05 1.32 33.76
CA GLU A 129 -17.40 1.75 34.10
C GLU A 129 -17.45 2.12 35.58
N GLY A 130 -17.39 3.42 35.85
CA GLY A 130 -17.69 3.99 37.16
C GLY A 130 -16.59 4.91 37.68
N GLU A 131 -16.90 6.20 37.70
CA GLU A 131 -16.20 7.25 38.46
C GLU A 131 -14.74 7.60 38.08
N CYS A 132 -14.60 8.64 37.24
CA CYS A 132 -13.61 9.67 37.52
C CYS A 132 -14.08 11.06 37.06
N ASP A 133 -14.46 11.91 38.02
CA ASP A 133 -14.66 13.34 37.83
C ASP A 133 -13.33 14.04 37.59
N LYS A 134 -12.81 13.96 36.36
CA LYS A 134 -11.73 14.83 35.87
C LYS A 134 -12.16 15.38 34.52
N LYS A 135 -12.69 16.60 34.54
CA LYS A 135 -13.14 17.37 33.37
C LYS A 135 -11.94 17.73 32.50
N THR A 136 -11.45 16.80 31.68
CA THR A 136 -10.74 17.17 30.46
C THR A 136 -11.81 17.65 29.48
N THR A 137 -11.90 18.96 29.29
CA THR A 137 -12.75 19.56 28.26
C THR A 137 -12.28 19.04 26.90
N LYS A 138 -12.96 18.01 26.38
CA LYS A 138 -12.71 17.49 25.04
C LYS A 138 -13.05 18.61 24.05
N ILE A 139 -12.03 19.23 23.47
CA ILE A 139 -12.19 20.15 22.35
C ILE A 139 -12.51 19.29 21.13
N SER A 140 -13.79 18.98 20.94
CA SER A 140 -14.27 18.36 19.70
C SER A 140 -14.19 19.41 18.61
N LYS A 141 -13.25 19.26 17.68
CA LYS A 141 -13.31 19.98 16.41
C LYS A 141 -14.63 19.57 15.75
N PRO A 142 -15.54 20.49 15.41
CA PRO A 142 -16.74 20.12 14.68
C PRO A 142 -16.30 19.69 13.27
N SER A 143 -16.26 18.38 13.00
CA SER A 143 -16.18 17.91 11.62
C SER A 143 -17.52 18.18 10.96
N VAL A 144 -17.50 18.78 9.78
CA VAL A 144 -18.72 19.05 8.99
C VAL A 144 -19.41 17.75 8.58
N ILE A 145 -18.66 16.66 8.49
CA ILE A 145 -19.13 15.33 8.11
C ILE A 145 -19.09 14.42 9.36
N PRO A 146 -20.16 13.65 9.64
CA PRO A 146 -20.13 12.66 10.70
C PRO A 146 -19.04 11.61 10.44
N ALA A 147 -18.43 11.08 11.50
CA ALA A 147 -17.31 10.14 11.38
C ALA A 147 -17.70 8.78 10.74
N VAL A 148 -19.00 8.46 10.69
CA VAL A 148 -19.55 7.24 10.10
C VAL A 148 -20.80 7.61 9.29
N GLU A 149 -20.83 7.20 8.04
CA GLU A 149 -22.04 7.22 7.21
C GLU A 149 -22.93 6.06 7.63
N VAL A 150 -24.11 6.35 8.17
CA VAL A 150 -25.07 5.34 8.61
C VAL A 150 -26.05 5.12 7.47
N GLU A 151 -26.06 3.90 6.90
CA GLU A 151 -27.02 3.52 5.88
C GLU A 151 -28.47 3.60 6.42
N PRO A 152 -29.46 4.01 5.60
CA PRO A 152 -30.84 4.08 6.02
C PRO A 152 -31.40 2.68 6.31
N PRO A 153 -32.37 2.54 7.25
CA PRO A 153 -32.89 1.24 7.70
C PRO A 153 -33.57 0.42 6.59
N GLY A 154 -33.99 1.09 5.50
CA GLY A 154 -34.55 0.48 4.29
C GLY A 154 -33.57 -0.35 3.46
N CYS A 155 -32.25 -0.23 3.70
CA CYS A 155 -31.21 -0.96 2.97
C CYS A 155 -30.86 -2.33 3.57
N SER A 156 -31.48 -2.71 4.69
CA SER A 156 -31.28 -4.04 5.27
C SER A 156 -31.86 -5.15 4.37
N PHE A 157 -31.43 -6.41 4.55
CA PHE A 157 -31.86 -7.54 3.69
C PHE A 157 -33.37 -7.85 3.76
N ASN A 158 -34.04 -7.46 4.85
CA ASN A 158 -35.48 -7.64 5.03
C ASN A 158 -36.06 -6.39 5.72
N PRO A 159 -36.15 -5.25 5.02
CA PRO A 159 -36.64 -4.00 5.58
C PRO A 159 -38.15 -4.06 5.75
N SER A 160 -38.70 -3.22 6.63
CA SER A 160 -40.14 -2.98 6.59
C SER A 160 -40.52 -2.32 5.25
N PHE A 161 -41.75 -2.55 4.79
CA PHE A 161 -42.21 -2.01 3.51
C PHE A 161 -42.05 -0.48 3.45
N GLU A 162 -42.42 0.20 4.54
CA GLU A 162 -42.29 1.66 4.68
C GLU A 162 -40.83 2.11 4.57
N ALA A 163 -39.91 1.49 5.33
CA ALA A 163 -38.50 1.86 5.31
C ALA A 163 -37.85 1.66 3.93
N HIS A 164 -38.24 0.62 3.20
CA HIS A 164 -37.77 0.40 1.83
C HIS A 164 -38.28 1.48 0.86
N GLN A 165 -39.55 1.87 0.95
CA GLN A 165 -40.11 2.95 0.14
C GLN A 165 -39.44 4.29 0.44
N ASP A 166 -39.20 4.58 1.72
CA ASP A 166 -38.51 5.81 2.15
C ASP A 166 -37.08 5.88 1.62
N SER A 167 -36.36 4.75 1.66
CA SER A 167 -35.00 4.66 1.10
C SER A 167 -34.98 4.91 -0.41
N LEU A 168 -35.94 4.34 -1.15
CA LEU A 168 -36.09 4.61 -2.58
C LEU A 168 -36.45 6.08 -2.85
N ALA A 169 -37.36 6.65 -2.06
CA ALA A 169 -37.75 8.05 -2.19
C ALA A 169 -36.56 9.00 -1.94
N GLN A 170 -35.73 8.70 -0.94
CA GLN A 170 -34.52 9.47 -0.65
C GLN A 170 -33.53 9.41 -1.83
N ALA A 171 -33.26 8.20 -2.36
CA ALA A 171 -32.35 8.04 -3.49
C ALA A 171 -32.84 8.80 -4.75
N VAL A 172 -34.14 8.73 -5.02
CA VAL A 172 -34.76 9.49 -6.13
C VAL A 172 -34.65 10.99 -5.91
N ALA A 173 -34.88 11.47 -4.68
CA ALA A 173 -34.75 12.88 -4.36
C ALA A 173 -33.32 13.38 -4.58
N GLU A 174 -32.29 12.64 -4.16
CA GLU A 174 -30.88 13.01 -4.35
C GLU A 174 -30.50 13.11 -5.84
N GLU A 175 -30.91 12.13 -6.65
CA GLU A 175 -30.69 12.17 -8.10
C GLU A 175 -31.44 13.36 -8.75
N MET A 176 -32.67 13.64 -8.33
CA MET A 176 -33.42 14.81 -8.82
C MET A 176 -32.76 16.12 -8.41
N HIS A 177 -32.27 16.24 -7.18
CA HIS A 177 -31.51 17.43 -6.76
C HIS A 177 -30.26 17.64 -7.63
N LYS A 178 -29.53 16.56 -7.94
CA LYS A 178 -28.36 16.62 -8.81
C LYS A 178 -28.72 17.04 -10.24
N VAL A 179 -29.83 16.54 -10.77
CA VAL A 179 -30.37 16.97 -12.07
C VAL A 179 -30.70 18.47 -12.05
N TYR A 180 -31.44 18.94 -11.04
CA TYR A 180 -31.78 20.37 -10.93
C TYR A 180 -30.56 21.26 -10.76
N GLN A 181 -29.55 20.84 -9.99
CA GLN A 181 -28.30 21.58 -9.83
C GLN A 181 -27.53 21.70 -11.16
N ASN A 182 -27.55 20.64 -11.98
CA ASN A 182 -26.90 20.66 -13.28
C ASN A 182 -27.68 21.52 -14.30
N GLU A 183 -29.01 21.49 -14.25
CA GLU A 183 -29.88 22.23 -15.17
C GLU A 183 -29.95 23.73 -14.86
N LEU A 184 -29.99 24.10 -13.57
CA LEU A 184 -30.03 25.50 -13.12
C LEU A 184 -28.63 26.09 -12.92
N GLY A 185 -27.60 25.24 -12.77
CA GLY A 185 -26.23 25.67 -12.51
C GLY A 185 -25.58 26.34 -13.71
N PRO A 186 -24.62 27.25 -13.50
CA PRO A 186 -23.84 27.81 -14.59
C PRO A 186 -23.06 26.69 -15.30
N GLN A 187 -23.06 26.71 -16.63
CA GLN A 187 -22.26 25.76 -17.42
C GLN A 187 -20.79 25.89 -17.03
N THR A 188 -20.18 24.78 -16.58
CA THR A 188 -18.76 24.78 -16.19
C THR A 188 -17.92 25.17 -17.40
N VAL A 189 -17.02 26.14 -17.22
CA VAL A 189 -16.08 26.52 -18.28
C VAL A 189 -15.30 25.29 -18.76
N PRO A 190 -15.14 25.10 -20.08
CA PRO A 190 -14.36 23.99 -20.59
C PRO A 190 -12.93 24.07 -20.06
N LEU A 191 -12.40 22.95 -19.54
CA LEU A 191 -11.06 22.86 -18.95
C LEU A 191 -9.96 23.33 -19.91
N MET A 192 -10.16 23.10 -21.21
CA MET A 192 -9.27 23.54 -22.27
C MET A 192 -10.11 24.27 -23.32
N VAL A 193 -9.96 25.58 -23.40
CA VAL A 193 -10.31 26.33 -24.61
C VAL A 193 -9.18 26.03 -25.61
N PRO A 194 -9.45 25.49 -26.82
CA PRO A 194 -8.41 25.35 -27.83
C PRO A 194 -7.84 26.73 -28.12
N GLY A 195 -6.60 26.98 -27.69
CA GLY A 195 -5.93 28.25 -27.87
C GLY A 195 -5.84 28.55 -29.37
N LYS A 196 -6.33 29.72 -29.78
CA LYS A 196 -5.83 30.33 -31.00
C LYS A 196 -4.32 30.56 -30.81
N PRO A 197 -3.49 30.39 -31.86
CA PRO A 197 -2.12 30.90 -31.79
C PRO A 197 -2.21 32.39 -31.44
N ILE A 198 -1.47 32.80 -30.42
CA ILE A 198 -1.36 34.19 -29.99
C ILE A 198 -0.50 34.87 -31.06
N ASP A 199 -1.06 35.88 -31.74
CA ASP A 199 -0.31 36.64 -32.74
C ASP A 199 0.80 37.44 -32.06
N GLU A 200 1.88 37.74 -32.78
CA GLU A 200 3.09 38.36 -32.23
C GLU A 200 2.80 39.69 -31.53
N GLU A 201 1.77 40.42 -31.99
CA GLU A 201 1.29 41.69 -31.42
C GLU A 201 0.66 41.53 -30.02
N ASP A 202 -0.01 40.40 -29.77
CA ASP A 202 -0.67 40.10 -28.50
C ASP A 202 0.32 39.59 -27.44
N MET A 203 1.44 38.99 -27.85
CA MET A 203 2.52 38.62 -26.92
C MET A 203 3.11 39.84 -26.20
N TYR A 204 3.25 40.97 -26.91
CA TYR A 204 3.77 42.21 -26.31
C TYR A 204 2.85 42.77 -25.22
N PHE A 205 1.54 42.54 -25.30
CA PHE A 205 0.60 42.94 -24.25
C PHE A 205 0.74 42.09 -22.98
N LEU A 206 1.10 40.80 -23.09
CA LEU A 206 1.33 39.94 -21.92
C LEU A 206 2.70 40.16 -21.27
N GLU A 207 3.74 40.44 -22.07
CA GLU A 207 5.09 40.68 -21.54
C GLU A 207 5.18 42.00 -20.75
N ALA A 208 4.37 43.01 -21.11
CA ALA A 208 4.38 44.31 -20.44
C ALA A 208 3.88 44.28 -18.98
N ASP A 209 3.01 43.33 -18.61
CA ASP A 209 2.43 43.22 -17.25
C ASP A 209 3.30 42.40 -16.29
N ASN A 210 4.22 41.58 -16.81
CA ASN A 210 5.12 40.75 -16.00
C ASN A 210 6.49 41.41 -15.72
N GLY A 211 6.63 42.71 -16.02
CA GLY A 211 7.82 43.53 -15.72
C GLY A 211 7.81 44.01 -14.27
N THR A 212 8.09 43.12 -13.33
CA THR A 212 8.44 43.50 -11.95
C THR A 212 9.79 44.24 -11.97
N ASP A 213 9.72 45.54 -11.68
CA ASP A 213 10.84 46.45 -11.47
C ASP A 213 11.54 46.05 -10.18
N ASP A 214 12.75 45.49 -10.30
CA ASP A 214 13.54 45.03 -9.17
C ASP A 214 15.01 45.38 -9.46
N ASP A 215 15.39 46.65 -9.28
CA ASP A 215 16.72 47.08 -8.79
C ASP A 215 16.82 48.63 -8.64
N VAL A 216 16.55 49.20 -7.45
CA VAL A 216 17.33 50.35 -6.93
C VAL A 216 17.37 50.37 -5.40
N ASN A 217 18.60 50.33 -4.88
CA ASN A 217 19.06 50.48 -3.51
C ASN A 217 18.92 51.93 -2.95
N GLU A 218 18.94 52.03 -1.61
CA GLU A 218 19.43 53.16 -0.78
C GLU A 218 18.46 54.28 -0.28
N GLU A 219 18.27 54.28 1.04
CA GLU A 219 18.10 55.41 2.00
C GLU A 219 17.08 56.53 1.74
N ASN A 220 16.00 56.60 2.55
CA ASN A 220 15.74 57.64 3.58
C ASN A 220 14.27 57.73 4.04
N GLN A 221 14.12 57.85 5.37
CA GLN A 221 13.16 58.61 6.19
C GLN A 221 11.66 58.74 5.85
N GLU A 222 10.87 58.28 6.83
CA GLU A 222 9.77 58.97 7.55
C GLU A 222 8.49 59.45 6.83
N ASP A 223 7.38 59.01 7.45
CA ASP A 223 6.08 59.64 7.63
C ASP A 223 4.92 59.45 6.62
N ASP A 224 3.77 59.09 7.23
CA ASP A 224 2.38 59.39 6.86
C ASP A 224 1.77 58.69 5.63
N THR A 225 0.54 58.16 5.59
CA THR A 225 -0.64 58.24 6.46
C THR A 225 -1.65 57.17 6.03
N ALA A 226 -2.55 56.86 6.96
CA ALA A 226 -3.60 55.86 6.86
C ALA A 226 -4.77 56.22 5.92
N TYR A 227 -4.87 55.62 4.73
CA TYR A 227 -6.10 55.45 3.92
C TYR A 227 -5.80 54.25 2.99
N GLU A 228 -6.48 53.11 2.92
CA GLU A 228 -7.91 52.83 2.92
C GLU A 228 -8.15 51.36 3.37
N LYS A 229 -8.28 51.12 4.68
CA LYS A 229 -9.08 49.98 5.16
C LYS A 229 -10.55 50.39 5.16
N ARG A 230 -11.16 50.41 3.99
CA ARG A 230 -12.62 50.42 3.83
C ARG A 230 -12.94 49.99 2.42
N LEU A 231 -13.32 48.73 2.26
CA LEU A 231 -14.32 48.19 1.30
C LEU A 231 -14.02 46.71 1.01
N ALA A 232 -14.07 45.89 2.04
CA ALA A 232 -14.25 44.45 1.89
C ALA A 232 -15.36 44.01 2.85
N PHE A 233 -16.58 44.49 2.56
CA PHE A 233 -17.84 43.90 3.01
C PHE A 233 -18.92 44.34 2.02
N PHE A 234 -19.05 43.58 0.94
CA PHE A 234 -20.35 43.16 0.41
C PHE A 234 -20.17 41.81 -0.28
#